data_AF-L1PAW6-F1
#
_entry.id   AF-L1PAW6-F1
#
_cell.length_a   1.000
_cell.length_b   1.000
_cell.length_c   1.000
_cell.angle_alpha   90.00
_cell.angle_beta   90.00
_cell.angle_gamma   90.00
#
_symmetry.space_group_name_H-M   'P 1'
#
loop_
_entity.id
_entity.type
_entity.pdbx_description
1 polymer ?
#
loop_
_entity_poly.entity_id
_entity_poly.type
_entity_poly.pdbx_seq_one_letter_code
_entity_poly.pdbx_strand_id
1 'polypeptide(L)'
;MKKITLLLLAMSLTFCTKNDNDAVDNPIDPVENPALMKELTASPDGWKLTYISSDDSFGGYHFLMKFDTQGKVSMLSDLSATATP
;
A
#
# COMPACT_ATOMS: atom_id res chain seq x y z
N MET A 1 -10.25 -13.82 49.51
CA MET A 1 -9.09 -13.79 48.60
C MET A 1 -9.48 -13.93 47.13
N LYS A 2 -10.33 -14.90 46.74
CA LYS A 2 -10.81 -15.11 45.34
C LYS A 2 -11.37 -13.88 44.60
N LYS A 3 -12.04 -12.95 45.31
CA LYS A 3 -12.64 -11.73 44.71
C LYS A 3 -11.59 -10.67 44.34
N ILE A 4 -10.47 -10.61 45.07
CA ILE A 4 -9.39 -9.65 44.83
C ILE A 4 -8.52 -10.13 43.66
N THR A 5 -8.34 -11.45 43.53
CA THR A 5 -7.61 -12.06 42.40
C THR A 5 -8.29 -11.81 41.06
N LEU A 6 -9.63 -11.81 41.02
CA LEU A 6 -10.40 -11.52 39.80
C LEU A 6 -10.24 -10.05 39.36
N LEU A 7 -10.19 -9.12 40.31
CA LEU A 7 -10.07 -7.69 40.04
C LEU A 7 -8.68 -7.35 39.44
N LEU A 8 -7.62 -7.99 39.96
CA LEU A 8 -6.26 -7.86 39.43
C LEU A 8 -6.11 -8.43 38.02
N LEU A 9 -6.81 -9.52 37.70
CA LEU A 9 -6.79 -10.14 36.37
C LEU A 9 -7.57 -9.33 35.32
N ALA A 10 -8.61 -8.59 35.73
CA ALA A 10 -9.33 -7.69 34.84
C ALA A 10 -8.49 -6.47 34.43
N MET A 11 -7.57 -6.03 35.30
CA MET A 11 -6.72 -4.86 35.07
C MET A 11 -5.53 -5.15 34.15
N SER A 12 -5.19 -6.42 33.89
CA SER A 12 -4.14 -6.78 32.92
C SER A 12 -4.64 -6.82 31.47
N LEU A 13 -5.95 -6.76 31.24
CA LEU A 13 -6.54 -6.75 29.89
C LEU A 13 -6.58 -5.36 29.23
N THR A 14 -6.24 -4.29 29.96
CA THR A 14 -6.26 -2.91 29.44
C THR A 14 -4.95 -2.47 28.77
N PHE A 15 -3.94 -3.33 28.65
CA PHE A 15 -2.66 -3.02 28.00
C PHE A 15 -2.59 -3.50 26.53
N CYS A 16 -3.74 -3.61 25.86
CA CYS A 16 -3.78 -3.68 24.41
C CYS A 16 -3.70 -2.24 23.87
N THR A 17 -2.52 -1.61 23.96
CA THR A 17 -2.26 -0.44 23.12
C THR A 17 -2.24 -0.97 21.70
N LYS A 18 -3.25 -0.62 20.90
CA LYS A 18 -3.08 -0.67 19.46
C LYS A 18 -1.83 0.16 19.17
N ASN A 19 -0.73 -0.50 18.83
CA ASN A 19 0.37 0.15 18.17
C ASN A 19 -0.09 0.35 16.74
N ASP A 20 -1.08 1.22 16.57
CA ASP A 20 -1.38 1.83 15.28
C ASP A 20 -0.16 2.70 15.05
N ASN A 21 0.85 2.10 14.43
CA ASN A 21 1.94 2.86 13.86
C ASN A 21 1.29 3.62 12.70
N ASP A 22 0.68 4.77 13.01
CA ASP A 22 0.07 5.73 12.07
C ASP A 22 1.14 6.40 11.19
N ALA A 23 2.20 5.65 10.85
CA ALA A 23 3.27 6.08 9.98
C ALA A 23 2.88 5.98 8.51
N VAL A 24 1.69 6.46 8.12
CA VAL A 24 1.39 7.08 6.80
C VAL A 24 0.16 8.01 6.94
N ASP A 25 0.12 8.91 7.94
CA ASP A 25 -1.01 9.85 8.10
C ASP A 25 -0.84 11.17 7.31
N ASN A 26 0.05 11.19 6.31
CA ASN A 26 -0.04 12.17 5.23
C ASN A 26 -0.65 11.46 4.03
N PRO A 27 -1.96 11.63 3.76
CA PRO A 27 -2.46 11.49 2.42
C PRO A 27 -1.50 12.29 1.54
N ILE A 28 -0.85 11.65 0.56
CA ILE A 28 -0.12 12.40 -0.45
C ILE A 28 -1.21 13.19 -1.17
N ASP A 29 -1.33 14.47 -0.84
CA ASP A 29 -2.21 15.37 -1.56
C ASP A 29 -1.86 15.22 -3.04
N PRO A 30 -2.84 14.83 -3.89
CA PRO A 30 -2.57 14.62 -5.30
C PRO A 30 -1.97 15.90 -5.89
N VAL A 31 -0.72 15.84 -6.33
CA VAL A 31 -0.11 16.97 -7.03
C VAL A 31 -0.79 17.06 -8.38
N GLU A 32 -1.64 18.07 -8.57
CA GLU A 32 -2.27 18.33 -9.85
C GLU A 32 -1.23 18.72 -10.89
N ASN A 33 -0.92 17.80 -11.80
CA ASN A 33 -0.04 18.04 -12.93
C ASN A 33 -0.75 17.62 -14.24
N PRO A 34 -1.42 18.57 -14.91
CA PRO A 34 -2.19 18.28 -16.13
C PRO A 34 -1.34 17.75 -17.29
N ALA A 35 -0.09 18.19 -17.40
CA ALA A 35 0.83 17.73 -18.45
C ALA A 35 1.21 16.27 -18.24
N LEU A 36 1.55 15.90 -16.99
CA LEU A 36 1.81 14.52 -16.62
C LEU A 36 0.57 13.65 -16.84
N MET A 37 -0.60 14.13 -16.44
CA MET A 37 -1.85 13.40 -16.62
C MET A 37 -2.18 13.12 -18.08
N LYS A 38 -1.96 14.11 -18.96
CA LYS A 38 -2.12 13.94 -20.39
C LYS A 38 -1.19 12.86 -20.95
N GLU A 39 0.07 12.84 -20.53
CA GLU A 39 1.05 11.85 -20.98
C GLU A 39 0.69 10.44 -20.51
N LEU A 40 0.37 10.30 -19.21
CA LEU A 40 0.06 9.00 -18.61
C LEU A 40 -1.17 8.33 -19.24
N THR A 41 -2.15 9.12 -19.68
CA THR A 41 -3.40 8.66 -20.32
C THR A 41 -3.32 8.54 -21.84
N ALA A 42 -2.27 9.09 -22.48
CA ALA A 42 -2.09 9.03 -23.93
C ALA A 42 -1.77 7.62 -24.44
N SER A 43 -1.18 6.76 -23.61
CA SER A 43 -0.85 5.39 -23.99
C SER A 43 -2.10 4.49 -23.98
N PRO A 44 -2.55 3.96 -25.13
CA PRO A 44 -3.71 3.06 -25.17
C PRO A 44 -3.45 1.74 -24.45
N ASP A 45 -2.20 1.25 -24.47
CA ASP A 45 -1.80 -0.03 -23.86
C ASP A 45 -1.20 0.13 -22.45
N GLY A 46 -1.05 1.37 -21.99
CA GLY A 46 -0.47 1.68 -20.68
C GLY A 46 1.06 1.73 -20.68
N TRP A 47 1.65 1.55 -19.50
CA TRP A 47 3.07 1.73 -19.21
C TRP A 47 3.63 0.50 -18.53
N LYS A 48 4.78 0.02 -18.98
CA LYS A 48 5.50 -1.06 -18.30
C LYS A 48 6.48 -0.49 -17.28
N LEU A 49 6.23 -0.73 -16.00
CA LEU A 49 7.19 -0.50 -14.93
C LEU A 49 8.04 -1.76 -14.73
N THR A 50 9.35 -1.60 -14.62
CA THR A 50 10.26 -2.69 -14.28
C THR A 50 11.00 -2.32 -13.01
N TYR A 51 10.91 -3.17 -12.00
CA TYR A 51 11.64 -3.05 -10.75
C TYR A 51 12.63 -4.19 -10.64
N ILE A 52 13.91 -3.88 -10.40
CA ILE A 52 14.98 -4.84 -10.19
C ILE A 52 15.64 -4.45 -8.87
N SER A 53 15.82 -5.40 -7.94
CA SER A 53 16.49 -5.09 -6.67
C SER A 53 17.94 -4.69 -6.93
N SER A 54 18.48 -3.79 -6.11
CA SER A 54 19.85 -3.26 -6.30
C SER A 54 20.94 -4.32 -6.25
N ASP A 55 20.66 -5.44 -5.60
CA ASP A 55 21.54 -6.60 -5.43
C ASP A 55 21.12 -7.81 -6.27
N ASP A 56 20.09 -7.65 -7.10
CA ASP A 56 19.48 -8.70 -7.94
C ASP A 56 19.06 -9.98 -7.18
N SER A 57 18.92 -9.90 -5.85
CA SER A 57 18.67 -11.06 -4.99
C SER A 57 17.31 -11.72 -5.21
N PHE A 58 16.32 -10.97 -5.70
CA PHE A 58 14.95 -11.45 -5.93
C PHE A 58 14.54 -11.43 -7.41
N GLY A 59 15.47 -11.10 -8.32
CA GLY A 59 15.18 -10.87 -9.72
C GLY A 59 14.36 -9.61 -10.00
N GLY A 60 13.76 -9.55 -11.20
CA GLY A 60 13.01 -8.41 -11.69
C GLY A 60 11.49 -8.63 -11.70
N TYR A 61 10.74 -7.61 -11.29
CA TYR A 61 9.29 -7.54 -11.39
C TYR A 61 8.89 -6.60 -12.54
N HIS A 62 7.88 -7.01 -13.30
CA HIS A 62 7.31 -6.20 -14.38
C HIS A 62 5.83 -5.95 -14.08
N PHE A 63 5.42 -4.69 -14.13
CA PHE A 63 4.03 -4.29 -13.94
C PHE A 63 3.54 -3.57 -15.18
N LEU A 64 2.39 -3.96 -15.71
CA LEU A 64 1.67 -3.16 -16.68
C LEU A 64 0.67 -2.27 -15.94
N MET A 65 0.82 -0.95 -16.11
CA MET A 65 -0.01 0.06 -15.46
C MET A 65 -0.75 0.87 -16.51
N LYS A 66 -2.07 0.98 -16.36
CA LYS A 66 -2.89 1.88 -17.18
C LYS A 66 -3.54 2.94 -16.32
N PHE A 67 -3.34 4.21 -16.65
CA PHE A 67 -3.95 5.32 -15.90
C PHE A 67 -5.33 5.67 -16.47
N ASP A 68 -6.27 5.96 -15.58
CA ASP A 68 -7.54 6.58 -15.95
C ASP A 68 -7.41 8.10 -16.02
N THR A 69 -8.49 8.76 -16.44
CA THR A 69 -8.55 10.23 -16.57
C THR A 69 -8.46 10.96 -15.23
N GLN A 70 -8.55 10.26 -14.10
CA GLN A 70 -8.38 10.81 -12.76
C GLN A 70 -6.98 10.57 -12.18
N GLY A 71 -6.06 9.97 -12.96
CA GLY A 71 -4.70 9.69 -12.50
C GLY A 71 -4.56 8.44 -11.66
N LYS A 72 -5.61 7.62 -11.58
CA LYS A 72 -5.56 6.36 -10.86
C LYS A 72 -5.13 5.23 -11.78
N VAL A 73 -4.39 4.26 -11.25
CA VAL A 73 -4.10 3.03 -11.96
C VAL A 73 -5.35 2.16 -12.02
N SER A 74 -5.81 1.90 -13.25
CA SER A 74 -7.03 1.15 -13.58
C SER A 74 -6.77 -0.31 -13.96
N MET A 75 -5.53 -0.67 -14.29
CA MET A 75 -5.11 -2.04 -14.58
C MET A 75 -3.72 -2.28 -13.99
N LEU A 76 -3.58 -3.40 -13.27
CA LEU A 76 -2.34 -3.99 -12.79
C LEU A 76 -2.35 -5.46 -13.24
N SER A 77 -1.59 -5.81 -14.27
CA SER A 77 -1.36 -7.23 -14.56
C SER A 77 -0.30 -7.78 -13.60
N ASP A 78 -0.52 -8.99 -13.08
CA ASP A 78 0.33 -9.81 -12.18
C ASP A 78 0.30 -9.57 -10.66
N LEU A 79 -0.48 -8.63 -10.12
CA LEU A 79 -0.61 -8.47 -8.64
C LEU A 79 -1.67 -9.37 -7.99
N SER A 80 -2.45 -10.14 -8.75
CA SER A 80 -3.52 -11.00 -8.21
C SER A 80 -3.06 -12.40 -7.78
N ALA A 81 -1.75 -12.71 -7.79
CA ALA A 81 -1.26 -14.05 -7.44
C ALA A 81 -0.13 -14.11 -6.39
N THR A 82 0.48 -13.00 -5.96
CA THR A 82 1.68 -13.06 -5.10
C THR A 82 1.76 -12.06 -3.95
N ALA A 83 0.81 -11.14 -3.80
CA ALA A 83 0.71 -10.30 -2.60
C ALA A 83 -0.31 -10.91 -1.63
N THR A 84 0.16 -11.59 -0.60
CA THR A 84 -0.66 -11.94 0.58
C THR A 84 -0.54 -10.78 1.58
N PRO A 85 -1.62 -10.34 2.25
CA PRO A 85 -1.57 -9.29 3.26
C PRO A 85 -0.54 -9.56 4.36
#